data_AF-A0A178M069-F1
#
_entry.id   AF-A0A178M069-F1
#
_cell.length_a   1.000
_cell.length_b   1.000
_cell.length_c   1.000
_cell.angle_alpha   90.00
_cell.angle_beta   90.00
_cell.angle_gamma   90.00
#
_symmetry.space_group_name_H-M   'P 1'
#
loop_
_entity.id
_entity.type
_entity.pdbx_description
1 polymer ?
#
loop_
_entity_poly.entity_id
_entity_poly.type
_entity_poly.pdbx_seq_one_letter_code
_entity_poly.pdbx_strand_id
1 'polypeptide(L)'
;MSTDEQRAGVDLTNLDQELTENSGATKRDLVDYLDAVADRMLPVLADRPLTVLRALRGRAPFMQKNVPKYTPDWVRTVGIWAEASKREIHYALCDDRRTLLWLANQRAIEYHPALGLSDNIYRPTHLVLDLDPPTDADFSAVVVVAHLVRQALTDSGLSGAVKTSGSRGVHIFVPIDDNAPVDDVAAATRAMAARTAALDPSIATTAFIVEDRAGKVFVDATRAGGATVAAAYSPRLRAGMPVSFPVSWSDLDRVQPADFTVRTAVDALAGRDPWADEMPAPQRLPEDLIAQGHTIPVAMVAAMHEGKRRARERREQ
;
A
#
# COMPACT_ATOMS: atom_id res chain seq x y z
N MET A 1 30.62 15.59 -15.86
CA MET A 1 29.90 16.25 -16.96
C MET A 1 28.45 15.83 -16.82
N SER A 2 27.55 16.74 -16.47
CA SER A 2 26.11 16.44 -16.48
C SER A 2 25.72 16.25 -17.93
N THR A 3 25.57 15.01 -18.37
CA THR A 3 24.85 14.73 -19.62
C THR A 3 23.42 15.19 -19.38
N ASP A 4 22.98 16.22 -20.13
CA ASP A 4 21.60 16.69 -20.11
C ASP A 4 20.71 15.58 -20.67
N GLU A 5 20.25 14.72 -19.76
CA GLU A 5 19.34 13.63 -20.09
C GLU A 5 17.90 14.10 -19.86
N GLN A 6 17.09 14.07 -20.91
CA GLN A 6 15.67 14.42 -20.84
C GLN A 6 14.81 13.22 -21.21
N ARG A 7 13.77 12.95 -20.42
CA ARG A 7 12.77 11.91 -20.71
C ARG A 7 11.36 12.45 -20.51
N ALA A 8 10.48 12.19 -21.48
CA ALA A 8 9.11 12.70 -21.49
C ALA A 8 8.99 14.23 -21.23
N GLY A 9 10.01 15.02 -21.62
CA GLY A 9 10.05 16.47 -21.34
C GLY A 9 10.35 16.83 -19.89
N VAL A 10 11.07 15.97 -19.15
CA VAL A 10 11.62 16.21 -17.82
C VAL A 10 13.15 16.14 -17.88
N ASP A 11 13.83 17.20 -17.45
CA ASP A 11 15.30 17.22 -17.34
C ASP A 11 15.75 16.47 -16.07
N LEU A 12 16.54 15.42 -16.27
CA LEU A 12 17.00 14.54 -15.21
C LEU A 12 18.36 14.99 -14.69
N THR A 13 18.52 14.98 -13.37
CA THR A 13 19.75 15.47 -12.74
C THR A 13 20.26 14.50 -11.70
N ASN A 14 21.57 14.52 -11.42
CA ASN A 14 22.16 13.75 -10.31
C ASN A 14 21.88 12.24 -10.41
N LEU A 15 21.80 11.69 -11.62
CA LEU A 15 21.38 10.31 -11.86
C LEU A 15 22.33 9.28 -11.24
N ASP A 16 23.63 9.56 -11.24
CA ASP A 16 24.65 8.63 -10.72
C ASP A 16 24.76 8.65 -9.18
N GLN A 17 23.97 9.48 -8.49
CA GLN A 17 23.99 9.54 -7.03
C GLN A 17 23.13 8.43 -6.42
N GLU A 18 23.63 7.79 -5.37
CA GLU A 18 22.86 6.88 -4.54
C GLU A 18 21.62 7.56 -3.93
N LEU A 19 20.50 6.84 -3.81
CA LEU A 19 19.27 7.37 -3.20
C LEU A 19 19.48 7.64 -1.71
N THR A 20 20.01 6.65 -1.00
CA THR A 20 20.46 6.69 0.40
C THR A 20 21.67 5.78 0.60
N GLU A 21 22.44 6.01 1.66
CA GLU A 21 23.69 5.27 1.99
C GLU A 21 23.52 3.74 2.02
N ASN A 22 22.33 3.24 2.35
CA ASN A 22 22.06 1.80 2.49
C ASN A 22 21.06 1.26 1.45
N SER A 23 20.65 2.07 0.46
CA SER A 23 19.69 1.62 -0.57
C SER A 23 20.31 0.60 -1.52
N GLY A 24 21.61 0.70 -1.78
CA GLY A 24 22.29 -0.07 -2.82
C GLY A 24 21.87 0.32 -4.25
N ALA A 25 21.14 1.43 -4.42
CA ALA A 25 20.59 1.89 -5.70
C ALA A 25 20.83 3.38 -5.93
N THR A 26 21.06 3.73 -7.19
CA THR A 26 21.20 5.10 -7.68
C THR A 26 19.86 5.71 -8.03
N LYS A 27 19.85 7.03 -8.21
CA LYS A 27 18.69 7.72 -8.78
C LYS A 27 18.40 7.26 -10.22
N ARG A 28 19.44 6.89 -10.98
CA ARG A 28 19.29 6.25 -12.30
C ARG A 28 18.50 4.96 -12.21
N ASP A 29 18.87 4.05 -11.31
CA ASP A 29 18.13 2.79 -11.09
C ASP A 29 16.63 3.05 -10.83
N LEU A 30 16.30 4.04 -9.99
CA LEU A 30 14.91 4.41 -9.70
C LEU A 30 14.17 4.95 -10.92
N VAL A 31 14.79 5.90 -11.65
CA VAL A 31 14.18 6.52 -12.82
C VAL A 31 13.97 5.48 -13.92
N ASP A 32 14.99 4.67 -14.21
CA ASP A 32 14.93 3.61 -15.22
C ASP A 32 13.86 2.57 -14.89
N TYR A 33 13.78 2.15 -13.62
CA TYR A 33 12.77 1.23 -13.16
C TYR A 33 11.34 1.79 -13.33
N LEU A 34 11.08 2.99 -12.81
CA LEU A 34 9.75 3.61 -12.88
C LEU A 34 9.33 3.89 -14.32
N ASP A 35 10.29 4.24 -15.19
CA ASP A 35 10.06 4.42 -16.61
C ASP A 35 9.63 3.10 -17.28
N ALA A 36 10.34 2.00 -16.98
CA ALA A 36 10.07 0.67 -17.54
C ALA A 36 8.72 0.08 -17.08
N VAL A 37 8.24 0.42 -15.87
CA VAL A 37 6.95 -0.04 -15.35
C VAL A 37 5.83 0.98 -15.51
N ALA A 38 6.06 2.12 -16.16
CA ALA A 38 5.11 3.23 -16.23
C ALA A 38 3.71 2.78 -16.70
N ASP A 39 3.63 1.99 -17.77
CA ASP A 39 2.36 1.53 -18.34
C ASP A 39 1.54 0.64 -17.38
N ARG A 40 2.21 -0.02 -16.43
CA ARG A 40 1.58 -0.89 -15.41
C ARG A 40 1.25 -0.13 -14.13
N MET A 41 2.12 0.80 -13.75
CA MET A 41 2.00 1.55 -12.50
C MET A 41 1.00 2.71 -12.62
N LEU A 42 0.92 3.38 -13.78
CA LEU A 42 0.04 4.54 -13.97
C LEU A 42 -1.45 4.21 -13.81
N PRO A 43 -2.01 3.07 -14.28
CA PRO A 43 -3.40 2.70 -13.99
C PRO A 43 -3.70 2.56 -12.49
N VAL A 44 -2.72 2.14 -11.70
CA VAL A 44 -2.81 2.08 -10.23
C VAL A 44 -2.74 3.49 -9.62
N LEU A 45 -1.98 4.36 -10.28
CA LEU A 45 -1.77 5.80 -10.11
C LEU A 45 -3.02 6.67 -10.23
N ALA A 46 -3.75 6.38 -11.30
CA ALA A 46 -4.56 7.36 -12.01
C ALA A 46 -5.69 7.90 -11.13
N ASP A 47 -5.85 9.22 -11.19
CA ASP A 47 -6.87 10.00 -10.52
C ASP A 47 -6.92 9.80 -8.99
N ARG A 48 -5.81 9.37 -8.39
CA ARG A 48 -5.68 9.19 -6.94
C ARG A 48 -4.76 10.24 -6.35
N PRO A 49 -5.20 10.97 -5.31
CA PRO A 49 -4.33 11.84 -4.52
C PRO A 49 -3.12 11.06 -4.01
N LEU A 50 -1.94 11.46 -4.46
CA LEU A 50 -0.71 10.70 -4.23
C LEU A 50 0.07 11.25 -3.05
N THR A 51 0.30 10.40 -2.05
CA THR A 51 1.36 10.64 -1.05
C THR A 51 2.63 9.93 -1.50
N VAL A 52 3.78 10.58 -1.41
CA VAL A 52 5.07 9.95 -1.73
C VAL A 52 6.03 9.97 -0.56
N LEU A 53 6.84 8.93 -0.41
CA LEU A 53 8.00 8.96 0.48
C LEU A 53 9.20 9.48 -0.32
N ARG A 54 9.80 10.59 0.15
CA ARG A 54 10.99 11.18 -0.46
C ARG A 54 12.21 10.97 0.41
N ALA A 55 13.34 10.63 -0.21
CA ALA A 55 14.64 10.60 0.43
C ALA A 55 15.52 11.71 -0.15
N LEU A 56 15.64 12.83 0.55
CA LEU A 56 16.51 13.93 0.13
C LEU A 56 17.92 13.75 0.71
N ARG A 57 18.91 14.33 0.03
CA ARG A 57 20.32 14.22 0.42
C ARG A 57 20.55 14.81 1.82
N GLY A 58 21.27 14.08 2.67
CA GLY A 58 21.63 14.50 4.02
C GLY A 58 20.42 14.73 4.95
N ARG A 59 19.26 14.14 4.63
CA ARG A 59 18.02 14.30 5.41
C ARG A 59 17.36 12.96 5.63
N ALA A 60 16.66 12.83 6.76
CA ALA A 60 15.79 11.69 6.99
C ALA A 60 14.69 11.64 5.91
N PRO A 61 14.29 10.43 5.46
CA PRO A 61 13.16 10.28 4.56
C PRO A 61 11.86 10.82 5.19
N PHE A 62 10.96 11.35 4.37
CA PHE A 62 9.70 11.91 4.86
C PHE A 62 8.55 11.65 3.88
N MET A 63 7.34 11.56 4.44
CA MET A 63 6.11 11.49 3.65
C MET A 63 5.69 12.88 3.20
N GLN A 64 5.57 13.06 1.89
CA GLN A 64 5.08 14.27 1.26
C GLN A 64 3.66 14.07 0.76
N LYS A 65 2.74 14.82 1.35
CA LYS A 65 1.34 14.93 0.90
C LYS A 65 1.14 16.18 0.02
N ASN A 66 1.55 17.33 0.55
CA ASN A 66 1.46 18.61 -0.14
C ASN A 66 2.57 18.76 -1.18
N VAL A 67 2.22 19.09 -2.42
CA VAL A 67 3.19 19.38 -3.45
C VAL A 67 4.03 20.62 -3.10
N PRO A 68 5.32 20.66 -3.47
CA PRO A 68 6.18 21.81 -3.24
C PRO A 68 5.83 23.00 -4.16
N LYS A 69 6.24 24.21 -3.79
CA LYS A 69 6.00 25.43 -4.59
C LYS A 69 6.62 25.41 -5.99
N TYR A 70 7.66 24.60 -6.20
CA TYR A 70 8.34 24.45 -7.49
C TYR A 70 7.72 23.36 -8.38
N THR A 71 6.56 22.83 -8.00
CA THR A 71 5.85 21.85 -8.82
C THR A 71 5.49 22.47 -10.17
N PRO A 72 5.84 21.82 -11.30
CA PRO A 72 5.51 22.34 -12.62
C PRO A 72 4.00 22.49 -12.81
N ASP A 73 3.60 23.48 -13.60
CA ASP A 73 2.20 23.81 -13.91
C ASP A 73 1.43 22.67 -14.59
N TRP A 74 2.13 21.84 -15.37
CA TRP A 74 1.57 20.68 -16.04
C TRP A 74 1.32 19.48 -15.09
N VAL A 75 1.86 19.48 -13.87
CA VAL A 75 1.51 18.45 -12.88
C VAL A 75 0.13 18.76 -12.35
N ARG A 76 -0.84 17.90 -12.67
CA ARG A 76 -2.20 18.01 -12.12
C ARG A 76 -2.17 17.86 -10.60
N THR A 77 -2.98 18.67 -9.92
CA THR A 77 -3.13 18.60 -8.46
C THR A 77 -4.59 18.68 -8.06
N VAL A 78 -4.89 18.16 -6.87
CA VAL A 78 -6.22 18.27 -6.25
C VAL A 78 -6.08 18.76 -4.81
N GLY A 79 -6.89 19.75 -4.45
CA GLY A 79 -6.98 20.31 -3.11
C GLY A 79 -7.91 19.47 -2.24
N ILE A 80 -7.42 19.06 -1.07
CA ILE A 80 -8.19 18.29 -0.10
C ILE A 80 -8.05 18.95 1.26
N TRP A 81 -9.19 19.20 1.89
CA TRP A 81 -9.23 19.74 3.25
C TRP A 81 -8.74 18.70 4.26
N ALA A 82 -7.66 19.03 4.98
CA ALA A 82 -7.11 18.17 6.02
C ALA A 82 -7.57 18.65 7.41
N GLU A 83 -8.53 17.95 7.99
CA GLU A 83 -9.11 18.28 9.31
C GLU A 83 -8.06 18.39 10.43
N ALA A 84 -7.08 17.49 10.43
CA ALA A 84 -6.02 17.47 11.45
C ALA A 84 -5.15 18.74 11.45
N SER A 85 -4.95 19.36 10.28
CA SER A 85 -4.11 20.56 10.12
C SER A 85 -4.91 21.83 9.81
N LYS A 86 -6.24 21.74 9.72
CA LYS A 86 -7.16 22.85 9.41
C LYS A 86 -6.69 23.69 8.21
N ARG A 87 -6.26 23.01 7.15
CA ARG A 87 -5.81 23.65 5.91
C ARG A 87 -6.05 22.73 4.71
N GLU A 88 -6.06 23.35 3.53
CA GLU A 88 -6.04 22.63 2.27
C GLU A 88 -4.64 22.06 2.00
N ILE A 89 -4.61 20.81 1.51
CA ILE A 89 -3.42 20.10 1.06
C ILE A 89 -3.60 19.82 -0.42
N HIS A 90 -2.63 20.25 -1.23
CA HIS A 90 -2.62 19.97 -2.67
C HIS A 90 -1.80 18.71 -2.94
N TYR A 91 -2.47 17.64 -3.34
CA TYR A 91 -1.85 16.39 -3.72
C TYR A 91 -1.55 16.38 -5.21
N ALA A 92 -0.47 15.73 -5.63
CA ALA A 92 -0.23 15.44 -7.04
C ALA A 92 -1.18 14.33 -7.51
N LEU A 93 -1.64 14.44 -8.75
CA LEU A 93 -2.26 13.34 -9.50
C LEU A 93 -1.22 12.82 -10.49
N CYS A 94 -0.77 11.58 -10.31
CA CYS A 94 0.26 10.97 -11.15
C CYS A 94 -0.39 10.18 -12.29
N ASP A 95 -0.99 10.92 -13.23
CA ASP A 95 -1.81 10.34 -14.30
C ASP A 95 -1.02 10.01 -15.58
N ASP A 96 0.23 10.50 -15.67
CA ASP A 96 1.04 10.35 -16.86
C ASP A 96 2.51 10.06 -16.54
N ARG A 97 3.19 9.52 -17.56
CA ARG A 97 4.62 9.18 -17.51
C ARG A 97 5.49 10.40 -17.16
N ARG A 98 5.13 11.59 -17.64
CA ARG A 98 5.91 12.82 -17.40
C ARG A 98 5.91 13.17 -15.90
N THR A 99 4.77 13.07 -15.25
CA THR A 99 4.58 13.30 -13.81
C THR A 99 5.30 12.24 -12.99
N LEU A 100 5.21 10.97 -13.39
CA LEU A 100 5.93 9.87 -12.75
C LEU A 100 7.45 10.10 -12.77
N LEU A 101 8.02 10.44 -13.93
CA LEU A 101 9.45 10.70 -14.07
C LEU A 101 9.88 11.97 -13.34
N TRP A 102 9.04 13.00 -13.26
CA TRP A 102 9.33 14.17 -12.43
C TRP A 102 9.36 13.81 -10.94
N LEU A 103 8.39 13.04 -10.43
CA LEU A 103 8.39 12.56 -9.05
C LEU A 103 9.66 11.74 -8.74
N ALA A 104 10.04 10.83 -9.64
CA ALA A 104 11.29 10.07 -9.56
C ALA A 104 12.52 11.01 -9.51
N ASN A 105 12.54 12.01 -10.39
CA ASN A 105 13.60 13.03 -10.42
C ASN A 105 13.66 13.84 -9.11
N GLN A 106 12.52 14.02 -8.43
CA GLN A 106 12.41 14.62 -7.11
C GLN A 106 12.78 13.67 -5.95
N ARG A 107 13.30 12.47 -6.24
CA ARG A 107 13.62 11.40 -5.28
C ARG A 107 12.39 10.92 -4.50
N ALA A 108 11.22 10.90 -5.13
CA ALA A 108 10.06 10.16 -4.65
C ALA A 108 10.29 8.67 -4.93
N ILE A 109 10.38 7.89 -3.86
CA ILE A 109 10.75 6.48 -3.89
C ILE A 109 9.52 5.59 -3.72
N GLU A 110 8.72 5.85 -2.68
CA GLU A 110 7.49 5.09 -2.44
C GLU A 110 6.27 5.90 -2.85
N TYR A 111 5.32 5.24 -3.49
CA TYR A 111 4.10 5.83 -4.04
C TYR A 111 2.91 5.24 -3.31
N HIS A 112 2.17 6.09 -2.59
CA HIS A 112 1.07 5.73 -1.70
C HIS A 112 -0.19 6.46 -2.14
N PRO A 113 -0.89 5.97 -3.19
CA PRO A 113 -2.16 6.55 -3.62
C PRO A 113 -3.24 6.35 -2.54
N ALA A 114 -4.20 7.28 -2.50
CA ALA A 114 -5.43 7.11 -1.74
C ALA A 114 -6.27 5.92 -2.27
N LEU A 115 -7.03 5.28 -1.37
CA LEU A 115 -7.92 4.17 -1.75
C LEU A 115 -9.15 4.64 -2.55
N GLY A 116 -9.55 5.91 -2.39
CA GLY A 116 -10.54 6.59 -3.23
C GLY A 116 -9.90 7.47 -4.31
N LEU A 117 -10.75 7.97 -5.21
CA LEU A 117 -10.36 8.85 -6.32
C LEU A 117 -10.34 10.32 -5.87
N SER A 118 -9.90 11.21 -6.77
CA SER A 118 -9.68 12.63 -6.50
C SER A 118 -10.98 13.40 -6.25
N ASP A 119 -12.10 12.93 -6.81
CA ASP A 119 -13.43 13.50 -6.60
C ASP A 119 -13.96 13.25 -5.18
N ASN A 120 -13.67 12.07 -4.61
CA ASN A 120 -14.04 11.70 -3.26
C ASN A 120 -13.12 10.60 -2.71
N ILE A 121 -12.10 11.00 -1.94
CA ILE A 121 -11.16 10.06 -1.30
C ILE A 121 -11.81 9.14 -0.26
N TYR A 122 -13.01 9.49 0.22
CA TYR A 122 -13.78 8.66 1.14
C TYR A 122 -14.65 7.65 0.41
N ARG A 123 -14.58 7.56 -0.92
CA ARG A 123 -15.22 6.50 -1.69
C ARG A 123 -14.15 5.49 -2.16
N PRO A 124 -13.77 4.53 -1.30
CA PRO A 124 -12.74 3.56 -1.67
C PRO A 124 -13.22 2.70 -2.84
N THR A 125 -12.27 2.38 -3.71
CA THR A 125 -12.48 1.49 -4.88
C THR A 125 -12.12 0.04 -4.56
N HIS A 126 -11.48 -0.19 -3.41
CA HIS A 126 -11.00 -1.49 -2.98
C HIS A 126 -11.19 -1.64 -1.47
N LEU A 127 -11.49 -2.86 -1.05
CA LEU A 127 -11.15 -3.36 0.28
C LEU A 127 -9.71 -3.86 0.25
N VAL A 128 -8.93 -3.56 1.29
CA VAL A 128 -7.52 -3.96 1.39
C VAL A 128 -7.26 -4.65 2.72
N LEU A 129 -6.66 -5.84 2.66
CA LEU A 129 -6.12 -6.56 3.81
C LEU A 129 -4.59 -6.48 3.76
N ASP A 130 -4.00 -5.98 4.84
CA ASP A 130 -2.55 -5.85 5.00
C ASP A 130 -2.09 -6.89 6.02
N LEU A 131 -1.29 -7.86 5.57
CA LEU A 131 -0.85 -8.97 6.39
C LEU A 131 0.56 -8.74 6.89
N ASP A 132 0.69 -8.54 8.20
CA ASP A 132 1.97 -8.25 8.85
C ASP A 132 2.43 -9.46 9.67
N PRO A 133 3.58 -10.08 9.33
CA PRO A 133 4.14 -11.14 10.16
C PRO A 133 4.67 -10.58 11.49
N PRO A 134 4.78 -11.41 12.54
CA PRO A 134 5.47 -11.04 13.76
C PRO A 134 6.94 -10.71 13.47
N THR A 135 7.58 -10.02 14.42
CA THR A 135 9.01 -9.74 14.32
C THR A 135 9.78 -11.05 14.15
N ASP A 136 10.66 -11.10 13.16
CA ASP A 136 11.55 -12.22 12.84
C ASP A 136 10.91 -13.49 12.25
N ALA A 137 9.61 -13.49 11.93
CA ALA A 137 9.02 -14.59 11.18
C ALA A 137 9.49 -14.63 9.72
N ASP A 138 9.58 -15.84 9.20
CA ASP A 138 9.79 -16.11 7.79
C ASP A 138 8.59 -15.69 6.94
N PHE A 139 8.83 -15.34 5.68
CA PHE A 139 7.78 -14.92 4.75
C PHE A 139 6.71 -16.00 4.54
N SER A 140 7.06 -17.29 4.64
CA SER A 140 6.10 -18.39 4.56
C SER A 140 4.97 -18.28 5.58
N ALA A 141 5.22 -17.71 6.76
CA ALA A 141 4.17 -17.51 7.78
C ALA A 141 3.04 -16.58 7.27
N VAL A 142 3.40 -15.50 6.56
CA VAL A 142 2.40 -14.60 5.98
C VAL A 142 1.72 -15.21 4.76
N VAL A 143 2.42 -16.05 3.99
CA VAL A 143 1.85 -16.76 2.84
C VAL A 143 0.75 -17.73 3.27
N VAL A 144 0.97 -18.51 4.35
CA VAL A 144 -0.07 -19.41 4.89
C VAL A 144 -1.34 -18.63 5.25
N VAL A 145 -1.19 -17.48 5.91
CA VAL A 145 -2.35 -16.63 6.27
C VAL A 145 -2.96 -15.94 5.06
N ALA A 146 -2.19 -15.61 4.02
CA ALA A 146 -2.73 -15.11 2.76
C ALA A 146 -3.66 -16.14 2.07
N HIS A 147 -3.34 -17.43 2.14
CA HIS A 147 -4.25 -18.48 1.66
C HIS A 147 -5.51 -18.60 2.51
N LEU A 148 -5.44 -18.35 3.83
CA LEU A 148 -6.64 -18.24 4.67
C LEU A 148 -7.51 -17.03 4.26
N VAL A 149 -6.90 -15.90 3.92
CA VAL A 149 -7.63 -14.75 3.35
C VAL A 149 -8.33 -15.16 2.07
N ARG A 150 -7.63 -15.87 1.17
CA ARG A 150 -8.22 -16.35 -0.10
C ARG A 150 -9.41 -17.27 0.14
N GLN A 151 -9.32 -18.16 1.13
CA GLN A 151 -10.43 -19.02 1.54
C GLN A 151 -11.59 -18.18 2.08
N ALA A 152 -11.35 -17.27 3.03
CA ALA A 152 -12.39 -16.42 3.61
C ALA A 152 -13.11 -15.54 2.57
N LEU A 153 -12.37 -15.06 1.56
CA LEU A 153 -12.93 -14.37 0.39
C LEU A 153 -13.85 -15.30 -0.40
N THR A 154 -13.36 -16.49 -0.76
CA THR A 154 -14.12 -17.50 -1.52
C THR A 154 -15.40 -17.89 -0.80
N ASP A 155 -15.33 -18.15 0.51
CA ASP A 155 -16.48 -18.49 1.36
C ASP A 155 -17.50 -17.35 1.45
N SER A 156 -17.07 -16.10 1.20
CA SER A 156 -17.92 -14.91 1.17
C SER A 156 -18.35 -14.52 -0.26
N GLY A 157 -18.05 -15.33 -1.28
CA GLY A 157 -18.37 -15.04 -2.68
C GLY A 157 -17.56 -13.89 -3.28
N LEU A 158 -16.39 -13.59 -2.71
CA LEU A 158 -15.47 -12.55 -3.15
C LEU A 158 -14.16 -13.15 -3.67
N SER A 159 -13.45 -12.34 -4.44
CA SER A 159 -12.12 -12.64 -4.97
C SER A 159 -11.25 -11.39 -4.93
N GLY A 160 -9.93 -11.58 -4.93
CA GLY A 160 -8.99 -10.47 -4.88
C GLY A 160 -7.63 -10.82 -5.50
N ALA A 161 -6.85 -9.79 -5.80
CA ALA A 161 -5.48 -9.91 -6.26
C ALA A 161 -4.50 -9.74 -5.09
N VAL A 162 -3.32 -10.33 -5.22
CA VAL A 162 -2.30 -10.35 -4.15
C VAL A 162 -0.99 -9.73 -4.63
N LYS A 163 -0.31 -9.02 -3.72
CA LYS A 163 1.03 -8.50 -3.97
C LYS A 163 1.89 -8.59 -2.72
N THR A 164 3.19 -8.79 -2.89
CA THR A 164 4.12 -8.55 -1.80
C THR A 164 4.07 -7.07 -1.41
N SER A 165 4.30 -6.77 -0.14
CA SER A 165 4.40 -5.38 0.32
C SER A 165 5.71 -4.69 -0.11
N GLY A 166 6.70 -5.45 -0.59
CA GLY A 166 8.10 -5.01 -0.69
C GLY A 166 8.77 -4.83 0.68
N SER A 167 8.18 -5.40 1.73
CA SER A 167 8.75 -5.46 3.08
C SER A 167 8.71 -6.90 3.56
N ARG A 168 7.97 -7.21 4.63
CA ARG A 168 7.79 -8.58 5.14
C ARG A 168 6.38 -9.13 4.93
N GLY A 169 5.42 -8.24 4.67
CA GLY A 169 4.01 -8.59 4.57
C GLY A 169 3.51 -8.76 3.13
N VAL A 170 2.22 -9.06 3.03
CA VAL A 170 1.47 -9.22 1.78
C VAL A 170 0.24 -8.31 1.84
N HIS A 171 -0.13 -7.71 0.71
CA HIS A 171 -1.41 -7.02 0.59
C HIS A 171 -2.35 -7.79 -0.33
N ILE A 172 -3.60 -7.93 0.08
CA ILE A 172 -4.68 -8.48 -0.74
C ILE A 172 -5.67 -7.35 -1.05
N PHE A 173 -5.97 -7.16 -2.33
CA PHE A 173 -6.89 -6.14 -2.82
C PHE A 173 -8.14 -6.80 -3.39
N VAL A 174 -9.30 -6.34 -2.93
CA VAL A 174 -10.60 -6.78 -3.41
C VAL A 174 -11.27 -5.56 -4.04
N PRO A 175 -11.36 -5.49 -5.37
CA PRO A 175 -12.04 -4.39 -6.05
C PRO A 175 -13.53 -4.45 -5.73
N ILE A 176 -14.09 -3.31 -5.33
CA ILE A 176 -15.48 -3.18 -4.90
C ILE A 176 -16.22 -2.21 -5.81
N ASP A 177 -17.50 -2.46 -5.99
CA ASP A 177 -18.38 -1.51 -6.63
C ASP A 177 -18.69 -0.30 -5.71
N ASP A 178 -19.50 0.59 -6.22
CA ASP A 178 -19.70 1.91 -5.67
C ASP A 178 -20.98 2.02 -4.81
N ASN A 179 -21.59 0.87 -4.47
CA ASN A 179 -22.85 0.74 -3.75
C ASN A 179 -22.73 0.90 -2.23
N ALA A 180 -21.56 0.64 -1.65
CA ALA A 180 -21.35 0.68 -0.21
C ALA A 180 -20.71 2.02 0.24
N PRO A 181 -21.25 2.71 1.25
CA PRO A 181 -20.59 3.85 1.87
C PRO A 181 -19.29 3.41 2.57
N VAL A 182 -18.42 4.38 2.85
CA VAL A 182 -17.08 4.14 3.42
C VAL A 182 -17.09 3.32 4.72
N ASP A 183 -18.08 3.57 5.57
CA ASP A 183 -18.22 2.90 6.86
C ASP A 183 -18.60 1.42 6.68
N ASP A 184 -19.40 1.10 5.66
CA ASP A 184 -19.77 -0.27 5.30
C ASP A 184 -18.59 -1.02 4.69
N VAL A 185 -17.78 -0.36 3.86
CA VAL A 185 -16.53 -0.94 3.34
C VAL A 185 -15.57 -1.22 4.49
N ALA A 186 -15.41 -0.28 5.42
CA ALA A 186 -14.58 -0.47 6.60
C ALA A 186 -15.10 -1.60 7.50
N ALA A 187 -16.42 -1.72 7.66
CA ALA A 187 -17.07 -2.81 8.37
C ALA A 187 -16.79 -4.16 7.70
N ALA A 188 -17.05 -4.28 6.40
CA ALA A 188 -16.77 -5.50 5.65
C ALA A 188 -15.29 -5.91 5.72
N THR A 189 -14.37 -4.94 5.69
CA THR A 189 -12.92 -5.19 5.86
C THR A 189 -12.61 -5.82 7.22
N ARG A 190 -13.21 -5.30 8.31
CA ARG A 190 -13.06 -5.87 9.66
C ARG A 190 -13.64 -7.28 9.75
N ALA A 191 -14.82 -7.51 9.17
CA ALA A 191 -15.44 -8.82 9.14
C ALA A 191 -14.58 -9.83 8.37
N MET A 192 -14.01 -9.44 7.23
CA MET A 192 -13.14 -10.30 6.44
C MET A 192 -11.86 -10.68 7.21
N ALA A 193 -11.25 -9.72 7.90
CA ALA A 193 -10.10 -9.99 8.76
C ALA A 193 -10.46 -10.95 9.92
N ALA A 194 -11.63 -10.75 10.54
CA ALA A 194 -12.11 -11.63 11.61
C ALA A 194 -12.44 -13.04 11.12
N ARG A 195 -13.08 -13.18 9.95
CA ARG A 195 -13.34 -14.48 9.30
C ARG A 195 -12.02 -15.21 9.02
N THR A 196 -11.04 -14.50 8.46
CA THR A 196 -9.69 -15.04 8.22
C THR A 196 -9.05 -15.55 9.52
N ALA A 197 -9.04 -14.75 10.57
CA ALA A 197 -8.45 -15.13 11.85
C ALA A 197 -9.20 -16.29 12.53
N ALA A 198 -10.49 -16.47 12.26
CA ALA A 198 -11.30 -17.57 12.78
C ALA A 198 -11.01 -18.91 12.07
N LEU A 199 -10.51 -18.90 10.83
CA LEU A 199 -10.13 -20.13 10.11
C LEU A 199 -8.95 -20.84 10.79
N ASP A 200 -7.96 -20.07 11.27
CA ASP A 200 -6.89 -20.60 12.12
C ASP A 200 -6.41 -19.56 13.16
N PRO A 201 -7.01 -19.57 14.37
CA PRO A 201 -6.65 -18.64 15.44
C PRO A 201 -5.24 -18.86 16.03
N SER A 202 -4.57 -19.96 15.68
CA SER A 202 -3.23 -20.30 16.16
C SER A 202 -2.14 -19.54 15.41
N ILE A 203 -2.40 -19.12 14.17
CA ILE A 203 -1.42 -18.43 13.32
C ILE A 203 -1.86 -17.01 12.89
N ALA A 204 -3.15 -16.68 12.98
CA ALA A 204 -3.69 -15.38 12.58
C ALA A 204 -4.35 -14.62 13.75
N THR A 205 -4.33 -13.29 13.68
CA THR A 205 -4.94 -12.41 14.68
C THR A 205 -5.38 -11.07 14.09
N THR A 206 -6.41 -10.47 14.68
CA THR A 206 -6.82 -9.08 14.43
C THR A 206 -6.45 -8.15 15.59
N ALA A 207 -5.62 -8.62 16.53
CA ALA A 207 -5.17 -7.83 17.67
C ALA A 207 -4.29 -6.65 17.22
N PHE A 208 -4.77 -5.43 17.47
CA PHE A 208 -4.07 -4.20 17.08
C PHE A 208 -2.77 -4.00 17.87
N ILE A 209 -2.79 -4.28 19.18
CA ILE A 209 -1.64 -4.18 20.09
C ILE A 209 -0.65 -5.31 19.79
N VAL A 210 0.63 -4.99 19.57
CA VAL A 210 1.65 -5.96 19.13
C VAL A 210 1.85 -7.08 20.14
N GLU A 211 1.88 -6.76 21.43
CA GLU A 211 2.05 -7.72 22.52
C GLU A 211 0.89 -8.74 22.54
N ASP A 212 -0.33 -8.29 22.25
CA ASP A 212 -1.52 -9.12 22.23
C ASP A 212 -1.60 -10.01 20.97
N ARG A 213 -0.69 -9.84 19.99
CA ARG A 213 -0.61 -10.69 18.79
C ARG A 213 -0.01 -12.06 19.10
N ALA A 214 0.75 -12.19 20.18
CA ALA A 214 1.34 -13.46 20.64
C ALA A 214 2.10 -14.23 19.53
N GLY A 215 2.89 -13.54 18.71
CA GLY A 215 3.67 -14.15 17.64
C GLY A 215 2.86 -14.60 16.41
N LYS A 216 1.61 -14.15 16.26
CA LYS A 216 0.75 -14.46 15.12
C LYS A 216 0.83 -13.40 14.03
N VAL A 217 0.47 -13.77 12.81
CA VAL A 217 0.33 -12.83 11.69
C VAL A 217 -0.88 -11.94 11.95
N PHE A 218 -0.65 -10.62 11.88
CA PHE A 218 -1.69 -9.63 12.02
C PHE A 218 -2.42 -9.45 10.69
N VAL A 219 -3.72 -9.68 10.70
CA VAL A 219 -4.63 -9.43 9.57
C VAL A 219 -5.19 -8.02 9.73
N ASP A 220 -4.49 -7.04 9.17
CA ASP A 220 -4.81 -5.63 9.35
C ASP A 220 -5.95 -5.19 8.42
N ALA A 221 -7.06 -4.77 9.04
CA ALA A 221 -8.24 -4.20 8.41
C ALA A 221 -8.32 -2.67 8.53
N THR A 222 -7.26 -2.00 8.99
CA THR A 222 -7.26 -0.54 9.21
C THR A 222 -7.02 0.28 7.95
N ARG A 223 -6.68 -0.38 6.83
CA ARG A 223 -6.57 0.23 5.50
C ARG A 223 -7.96 0.47 4.90
N ALA A 224 -8.68 1.45 5.45
CA ALA A 224 -10.03 1.82 5.00
C ALA A 224 -10.20 3.33 4.85
N GLY A 225 -11.16 3.75 4.02
CA GLY A 225 -11.48 5.16 3.76
C GLY A 225 -10.32 5.94 3.13
N GLY A 226 -10.12 7.19 3.55
CA GLY A 226 -9.07 8.10 3.06
C GLY A 226 -7.62 7.69 3.41
N ALA A 227 -7.41 6.42 3.74
CA ALA A 227 -6.09 5.82 3.90
C ALA A 227 -5.34 5.72 2.56
N THR A 228 -4.04 5.51 2.65
CA THR A 228 -3.16 5.24 1.52
C THR A 228 -2.46 3.91 1.72
N VAL A 229 -2.07 3.27 0.62
CA VAL A 229 -1.30 2.02 0.63
C VAL A 229 -0.24 2.08 -0.46
N ALA A 230 0.92 1.47 -0.25
CA ALA A 230 1.96 1.42 -1.28
C ALA A 230 1.38 0.78 -2.56
N ALA A 231 1.49 1.47 -3.68
CA ALA A 231 0.96 1.00 -4.97
C ALA A 231 1.64 -0.30 -5.41
N ALA A 232 0.93 -1.12 -6.19
CA ALA A 232 1.59 -2.13 -7.00
C ALA A 232 2.69 -1.46 -7.84
N TYR A 233 3.83 -2.14 -7.96
CA TYR A 233 5.04 -1.64 -8.62
C TYR A 233 5.76 -0.48 -7.90
N SER A 234 5.27 -0.01 -6.75
CA SER A 234 6.02 0.99 -5.98
C SER A 234 7.29 0.37 -5.39
N PRO A 235 8.47 1.00 -5.58
CA PRO A 235 9.65 0.71 -4.77
C PRO A 235 9.39 0.98 -3.29
N ARG A 236 10.16 0.33 -2.43
CA ARG A 236 10.20 0.53 -0.97
C ARG A 236 11.60 0.97 -0.57
N LEU A 237 11.70 2.00 0.27
CA LEU A 237 13.00 2.49 0.74
C LEU A 237 13.54 1.57 1.84
N ARG A 238 14.12 0.46 1.39
CA ARG A 238 14.79 -0.56 2.21
C ARG A 238 16.06 -1.02 1.51
N ALA A 239 16.91 -1.75 2.23
CA ALA A 239 18.10 -2.35 1.63
C ALA A 239 17.73 -3.20 0.42
N GLY A 240 18.41 -2.98 -0.71
CA GLY A 240 18.11 -3.66 -1.98
C GLY A 240 16.96 -3.07 -2.77
N MET A 241 16.26 -2.04 -2.27
CA MET A 241 15.12 -1.38 -2.94
C MET A 241 14.07 -2.37 -3.48
N PRO A 242 13.49 -3.21 -2.60
CA PRO A 242 12.42 -4.12 -2.98
C PRO A 242 11.19 -3.36 -3.49
N VAL A 243 10.34 -4.06 -4.23
CA VAL A 243 9.13 -3.53 -4.87
C VAL A 243 7.91 -4.16 -4.23
N SER A 244 6.82 -3.39 -4.07
CA SER A 244 5.50 -3.99 -3.81
C SER A 244 5.02 -4.69 -5.08
N PHE A 245 5.36 -5.97 -5.20
CA PHE A 245 5.30 -6.69 -6.46
C PHE A 245 4.04 -7.58 -6.54
N PRO A 246 3.17 -7.38 -7.53
CA PRO A 246 2.04 -8.26 -7.85
C PRO A 246 2.48 -9.68 -8.15
N VAL A 247 1.81 -10.66 -7.55
CA VAL A 247 2.13 -12.08 -7.74
C VAL A 247 0.84 -12.86 -7.97
N SER A 248 0.90 -13.92 -8.78
CA SER A 248 -0.23 -14.83 -8.92
C SER A 248 -0.43 -15.61 -7.61
N TRP A 249 -1.67 -16.00 -7.31
CA TRP A 249 -1.94 -16.85 -6.14
C TRP A 249 -1.19 -18.19 -6.20
N SER A 250 -0.93 -18.73 -7.39
CA SER A 250 -0.20 -20.00 -7.59
C SER A 250 1.31 -19.88 -7.41
N ASP A 251 1.87 -18.67 -7.50
CA ASP A 251 3.31 -18.43 -7.35
C ASP A 251 3.67 -17.92 -5.96
N LEU A 252 2.68 -17.51 -5.15
CA LEU A 252 2.90 -16.89 -3.84
C LEU A 252 3.75 -17.74 -2.89
N ASP A 253 3.64 -19.07 -2.96
CA ASP A 253 4.42 -20.01 -2.13
C ASP A 253 5.91 -20.12 -2.54
N ARG A 254 6.30 -19.55 -3.69
CA ARG A 254 7.61 -19.75 -4.32
C ARG A 254 8.44 -18.49 -4.42
N VAL A 255 7.99 -17.41 -3.79
CA VAL A 255 8.60 -16.08 -3.93
C VAL A 255 8.92 -15.49 -2.57
N GLN A 256 9.88 -14.58 -2.56
CA GLN A 256 10.17 -13.71 -1.44
C GLN A 256 10.13 -12.25 -1.89
N PRO A 257 9.82 -11.29 -0.99
CA PRO A 257 9.85 -9.86 -1.33
C PRO A 257 11.22 -9.39 -1.88
N ALA A 258 12.32 -10.03 -1.46
CA ALA A 258 13.67 -9.70 -1.92
C ALA A 258 13.97 -10.12 -3.36
N ASP A 259 13.16 -11.01 -3.95
CA ASP A 259 13.30 -11.44 -5.34
C ASP A 259 12.96 -10.29 -6.31
N PHE A 260 12.14 -9.34 -5.85
CA PHE A 260 11.62 -8.24 -6.65
C PHE A 260 12.18 -6.91 -6.17
N THR A 261 13.19 -6.42 -6.86
CA THR A 261 13.84 -5.13 -6.61
C THR A 261 13.71 -4.22 -7.81
N VAL A 262 14.06 -2.94 -7.67
CA VAL A 262 14.16 -2.02 -8.83
C VAL A 262 15.08 -2.53 -9.94
N ARG A 263 15.96 -3.51 -9.67
CA ARG A 263 16.86 -4.12 -10.67
C ARG A 263 16.37 -5.45 -11.24
N THR A 264 15.51 -6.18 -10.52
CA THR A 264 15.09 -7.54 -10.91
C THR A 264 13.62 -7.63 -11.30
N ALA A 265 12.79 -6.67 -10.86
CA ALA A 265 11.35 -6.74 -11.05
C ALA A 265 10.92 -6.66 -12.53
N VAL A 266 11.63 -5.89 -13.37
CA VAL A 266 11.30 -5.79 -14.80
C VAL A 266 11.50 -7.14 -15.51
N ASP A 267 12.62 -7.82 -15.23
CA ASP A 267 12.89 -9.14 -15.78
C ASP A 267 11.87 -10.17 -15.26
N ALA A 268 11.53 -10.11 -13.97
CA ALA A 268 10.53 -10.99 -13.36
C ALA A 268 9.13 -10.84 -13.96
N LEU A 269 8.77 -9.66 -14.49
CA LEU A 269 7.50 -9.46 -15.19
C LEU A 269 7.46 -10.22 -16.52
N ALA A 270 8.60 -10.42 -17.18
CA ALA A 270 8.71 -11.07 -18.49
C ALA A 270 7.69 -10.54 -19.50
N GLY A 271 7.44 -9.22 -19.48
CA GLY A 271 6.48 -8.54 -20.35
C GLY A 271 5.01 -8.61 -19.92
N ARG A 272 4.65 -9.36 -18.88
CA ARG A 272 3.26 -9.48 -18.37
C ARG A 272 2.86 -8.33 -17.46
N ASP A 273 1.57 -8.19 -17.16
CA ASP A 273 1.03 -7.30 -16.12
C ASP A 273 0.19 -8.13 -15.14
N PRO A 274 0.83 -8.86 -14.20
CA PRO A 274 0.11 -9.74 -13.28
C PRO A 274 -0.87 -8.99 -12.37
N TRP A 275 -0.75 -7.67 -12.21
CA TRP A 275 -1.75 -6.91 -11.46
C TRP A 275 -3.03 -6.77 -12.26
N ALA A 276 -2.94 -6.32 -13.51
CA ALA A 276 -4.10 -6.19 -14.38
C ALA A 276 -4.70 -7.56 -14.74
N ASP A 277 -3.86 -8.55 -15.01
CA ASP A 277 -4.27 -9.89 -15.46
C ASP A 277 -5.06 -10.66 -14.37
N GLU A 278 -4.69 -10.49 -13.10
CA GLU A 278 -5.27 -11.23 -11.96
C GLU A 278 -6.30 -10.42 -11.15
N MET A 279 -6.46 -9.12 -11.43
CA MET A 279 -7.43 -8.28 -10.72
C MET A 279 -8.85 -8.64 -11.18
N PRO A 280 -9.74 -9.09 -10.26
CA PRO A 280 -11.11 -9.36 -10.63
C PRO A 280 -11.86 -8.07 -10.97
N ALA A 281 -13.03 -8.20 -11.61
CA ALA A 281 -13.93 -7.06 -11.77
C ALA A 281 -14.40 -6.53 -10.40
N PRO A 282 -14.82 -5.26 -10.29
CA PRO A 282 -15.44 -4.73 -9.07
C PRO A 282 -16.62 -5.58 -8.60
N GLN A 283 -16.65 -5.91 -7.32
CA GLN A 283 -17.63 -6.81 -6.71
C GLN A 283 -18.52 -6.06 -5.72
N ARG A 284 -19.79 -6.46 -5.65
CA ARG A 284 -20.69 -5.98 -4.60
C ARG A 284 -20.35 -6.66 -3.28
N LEU A 285 -20.21 -5.88 -2.21
CA LEU A 285 -19.98 -6.43 -0.88
C LEU A 285 -21.24 -7.16 -0.36
N PRO A 286 -21.11 -8.39 0.19
CA PRO A 286 -22.22 -9.12 0.79
C PRO A 286 -22.82 -8.39 2.00
N GLU A 287 -24.14 -8.37 2.11
CA GLU A 287 -24.85 -7.69 3.21
C GLU A 287 -24.55 -8.33 4.58
N ASP A 288 -24.39 -9.65 4.64
CA ASP A 288 -24.02 -10.37 5.86
C ASP A 288 -22.61 -10.02 6.33
N LEU A 289 -21.68 -9.78 5.39
CA LEU A 289 -20.32 -9.37 5.68
C LEU A 289 -20.29 -7.95 6.28
N ILE A 290 -21.05 -7.03 5.70
CA ILE A 290 -21.21 -5.66 6.21
C ILE A 290 -21.85 -5.70 7.61
N ALA A 291 -22.96 -6.42 7.76
CA ALA A 291 -23.69 -6.52 9.03
C ALA A 291 -22.80 -7.09 10.15
N GLN A 292 -22.04 -8.16 9.87
CA GLN A 292 -21.06 -8.69 10.81
C GLN A 292 -20.02 -7.63 11.19
N GLY A 293 -19.50 -6.91 10.19
CA GLY A 293 -18.47 -5.89 10.37
C GLY A 293 -18.85 -4.73 11.29
N HIS A 294 -20.13 -4.38 11.32
CA HIS A 294 -20.68 -3.37 12.22
C HIS A 294 -20.78 -3.86 13.67
N THR A 295 -20.81 -5.17 13.90
CA THR A 295 -20.74 -5.73 15.25
C THR A 295 -19.31 -5.79 15.82
N ILE A 296 -18.29 -5.66 14.95
CA ILE A 296 -16.88 -5.72 15.33
C ILE A 296 -16.38 -4.30 15.65
N PRO A 297 -15.88 -4.05 16.88
CA PRO A 297 -15.32 -2.76 17.25
C PRO A 297 -14.16 -2.33 16.36
N VAL A 298 -14.01 -1.02 16.13
CA VAL A 298 -12.83 -0.48 15.45
C VAL A 298 -11.59 -0.75 16.30
N ALA A 299 -10.64 -1.52 15.76
CA ALA A 299 -9.51 -2.08 16.50
C ALA A 299 -8.67 -1.01 17.24
N MET A 300 -8.42 0.13 16.61
CA MET A 300 -7.70 1.25 17.23
C MET A 300 -8.46 1.87 18.42
N VAL A 301 -9.80 1.99 18.31
CA VAL A 301 -10.64 2.52 19.39
C VAL A 301 -10.68 1.54 20.56
N ALA A 302 -10.85 0.25 20.27
CA ALA A 302 -10.81 -0.81 21.27
C ALA A 302 -9.46 -0.83 22.00
N ALA A 303 -8.35 -0.76 21.27
CA ALA A 303 -7.00 -0.69 21.85
C ALA A 303 -6.79 0.54 22.73
N MET A 304 -7.31 1.72 22.33
CA MET A 304 -7.24 2.93 23.15
C MET A 304 -8.01 2.77 24.47
N HIS A 305 -9.21 2.19 24.43
CA HIS A 305 -10.03 1.97 25.63
C HIS A 305 -9.35 0.97 26.58
N GLU A 306 -8.80 -0.11 26.02
CA GLU A 306 -8.06 -1.11 26.76
C GLU A 306 -6.77 -0.55 27.39
N GLY A 307 -6.02 0.28 26.65
CA GLY A 307 -4.86 0.99 27.18
C GLY A 307 -5.20 1.91 28.36
N LYS A 308 -6.33 2.63 28.27
CA LYS A 308 -6.84 3.46 29.39
C LYS A 308 -7.23 2.60 30.60
N ARG A 309 -7.86 1.44 30.38
CA ARG A 309 -8.23 0.49 31.45
C ARG A 309 -6.98 -0.04 32.18
N ARG A 310 -6.00 -0.58 31.44
CA ARG A 310 -4.71 -1.06 31.99
C ARG A 310 -3.93 0.04 32.72
N ALA A 311 -4.00 1.28 32.24
CA ALA A 311 -3.37 2.42 32.91
C ALA A 311 -4.06 2.80 34.23
N ARG A 312 -5.39 2.69 34.29
CA ARG A 312 -6.16 2.93 35.51
C ARG A 312 -5.87 1.88 36.58
N GLU A 313 -5.87 0.59 36.20
CA GLU A 313 -5.58 -0.52 37.12
C GLU A 313 -4.18 -0.41 37.73
N ARG A 314 -3.18 0.05 36.96
CA ARG A 314 -1.82 0.30 37.45
C ARG A 314 -1.68 1.51 38.39
N ARG A 315 -2.66 2.41 38.41
CA ARG A 315 -2.69 3.57 39.34
C ARG A 315 -3.43 3.25 40.64
N GLU A 316 -4.25 2.20 40.62
CA GLU A 316 -5.02 1.70 41.77
C GLU A 316 -4.26 0.61 42.56
N GLN A 317 -3.09 0.19 42.07
CA GLN A 317 -2.11 -0.69 42.74
C GLN A 317 -0.94 0.14 43.30
#